data_AF-A0A6A3HVK3-F1
#
_entry.id   AF-A0A6A3HVK3-F1
#
_cell.length_a   1.000
_cell.length_b   1.000
_cell.length_c   1.000
_cell.angle_alpha   90.00
_cell.angle_beta   90.00
_cell.angle_gamma   90.00
#
_symmetry.space_group_name_H-M   'P 1'
#
loop_
_entity.id
_entity.type
_entity.pdbx_description
1 polymer ?
#
loop_
_entity_poly.entity_id
_entity_poly.type
_entity_poly.pdbx_seq_one_letter_code
_entity_poly.pdbx_strand_id
1 'polypeptide(L)' 'MATDGVHVDSAQSKAMNLQVLKRQGADVMEIMDTASHVVIFRT' A
#
# COMPACT_ATOMS: atom_id res chain seq x y z
N MET A 1 20.20 7.26 14.89
CA MET A 1 19.48 7.83 13.74
C MET A 1 18.03 7.93 14.16
N ALA A 2 17.52 9.14 14.38
CA ALA A 2 16.09 9.33 14.60
C ALA A 2 15.41 8.92 13.28
N THR A 3 14.56 7.89 13.33
CA THR A 3 13.66 7.63 12.22
C THR A 3 12.71 8.82 12.18
N ASP A 4 13.02 9.80 11.33
CA ASP A 4 12.05 10.80 10.90
C ASP A 4 10.90 10.00 10.31
N GLY A 5 9.90 9.75 11.14
CA GLY A 5 8.68 9.07 10.74
C GLY A 5 8.01 9.99 9.75
N VAL A 6 8.29 9.77 8.46
CA VAL A 6 7.51 10.38 7.38
C VAL A 6 6.07 10.02 7.69
N HIS A 7 5.31 11.02 8.15
CA HIS A 7 3.90 10.86 8.42
C HIS A 7 3.22 10.70 7.07
N VAL A 8 3.11 9.45 6.63
CA VAL A 8 2.41 9.11 5.41
C VAL A 8 0.92 9.20 5.71
N ASP A 9 0.25 10.17 5.11
CA ASP A 9 -1.20 10.25 5.17
C ASP A 9 -1.81 8.96 4.58
N SER A 10 -2.51 8.21 5.43
CA SER A 10 -2.99 6.87 5.09
C SER A 10 -4.02 6.94 3.94
N ALA A 11 -4.86 7.97 3.90
CA ALA A 11 -5.87 8.13 2.86
C ALA A 11 -5.23 8.42 1.49
N GLN A 12 -4.25 9.33 1.45
CA GLN A 12 -3.48 9.62 0.25
C GLN A 12 -2.70 8.39 -0.24
N SER A 13 -2.07 7.65 0.67
CA SER A 13 -1.33 6.44 0.33
C SER A 13 -2.24 5.36 -0.26
N LYS A 14 -3.41 5.10 0.35
CA LYS A 14 -4.39 4.15 -0.19
C LYS A 14 -4.91 4.58 -1.57
N ALA A 15 -5.18 5.86 -1.77
CA ALA A 15 -5.62 6.37 -3.08
C ALA A 15 -4.55 6.17 -4.16
N MET A 16 -3.28 6.43 -3.85
CA MET A 16 -2.16 6.19 -4.75
C MET A 16 -2.01 4.69 -5.08
N ASN A 17 -2.03 3.84 -4.05
CA ASN A 17 -1.91 2.39 -4.22
C ASN A 17 -3.06 1.84 -5.09
N LEU A 18 -4.29 2.33 -4.91
CA LEU A 18 -5.44 1.93 -5.70
C LEU A 18 -5.28 2.31 -7.18
N GLN A 19 -4.70 3.48 -7.48
CA GLN A 19 -4.39 3.86 -8.87
C GLN A 19 -3.34 2.94 -9.49
N VAL A 20 -2.32 2.54 -8.74
CA VAL A 20 -1.30 1.60 -9.20
C VAL A 20 -1.91 0.23 -9.50
N LEU A 21 -2.74 -0.30 -8.59
CA LEU A 21 -3.44 -1.59 -8.76
C LEU A 21 -4.35 -1.60 -10.00
N LYS A 22 -5.15 -0.52 -10.19
CA LYS A 22 -6.01 -0.39 -11.38
C LYS A 22 -5.20 -0.38 -12.68
N ARG A 23 -4.03 0.28 -12.70
CA ARG A 23 -3.14 0.29 -13.88
C ARG A 23 -2.52 -1.08 -14.17
N GLN A 24 -2.36 -1.92 -13.15
CA GLN A 24 -1.91 -3.30 -13.30
C GLN A 24 -3.04 -4.25 -13.78
N GLY A 25 -4.25 -3.72 -14.00
CA GLY A 25 -5.40 -4.51 -14.43
C GLY A 25 -6.08 -5.28 -13.30
N ALA A 26 -5.77 -4.94 -12.03
CA ALA A 26 -6.47 -5.53 -10.89
C ALA A 26 -7.88 -4.93 -10.78
N ASP A 27 -8.90 -5.79 -10.73
CA ASP A 27 -10.29 -5.38 -10.47
C ASP A 27 -10.51 -5.15 -8.97
N VAL A 28 -9.96 -4.04 -8.47
CA VAL A 28 -10.00 -3.67 -7.06
C VAL A 28 -10.75 -2.35 -6.89
N MET A 29 -11.79 -2.37 -6.06
CA MET A 29 -12.62 -1.20 -5.77
C MET A 29 -12.05 -0.34 -4.63
N GLU A 30 -11.55 -0.96 -3.57
CA GLU A 30 -11.03 -0.29 -2.37
C GLU A 30 -9.87 -1.05 -1.71
N ILE A 31 -9.09 -0.33 -0.89
CA ILE A 31 -8.03 -0.91 -0.06
C ILE A 31 -8.48 -0.87 1.40
N MET A 32 -8.83 -2.03 1.94
CA MET A 32 -9.27 -2.14 3.34
C MET A 32 -8.11 -1.90 4.31
N ASP A 33 -6.98 -2.56 4.08
CA ASP A 33 -5.81 -2.50 4.95
C ASP A 33 -4.50 -2.48 4.15
N THR A 34 -3.42 -2.05 4.80
CA THR A 34 -2.08 -1.94 4.21
C THR A 34 -1.03 -2.42 5.19
N ALA A 35 -0.23 -3.41 4.78
CA ALA A 35 0.98 -3.79 5.48
C ALA A 35 2.19 -3.26 4.70
N SER A 36 3.11 -2.57 5.38
CA SER A 36 4.28 -1.99 4.73
C SER A 36 5.30 -3.04 4.28
N HIS A 37 5.39 -4.18 4.99
CA HIS A 37 6.33 -5.26 4.69
C HIS A 37 5.63 -6.61 4.87
N VAL A 38 5.58 -7.41 3.81
CA VAL A 38 5.04 -8.76 3.81
C VAL A 38 6.08 -9.70 3.22
N VAL A 39 6.36 -10.82 3.91
CA VAL A 39 7.29 -11.86 3.43
C VAL A 39 6.47 -13.07 3.02
N ILE A 40 6.60 -13.49 1.75
CA ILE A 40 5.92 -14.68 1.23
C ILE A 40 6.93 -15.82 1.18
N PHE A 41 6.77 -16.82 2.04
CA PHE A 41 7.53 -18.06 1.97
C PHE A 41 6.85 -19.04 1.03
N ARG A 42 7.63 -19.72 0.21
CA ARG A 42 7.15 -20.80 -0.66
C ARG A 42 7.75 -22.13 -0.19
N THR A 43 6.92 -23.16 -0.18
CA THR A 43 7.29 -24.55 0.12
C THR A 43 7.72 -25.28 -1.13
#